data_AF-A0A519L309-F1
#
_entry.id   AF-A0A519L309-F1
#
_cell.length_a   1.000
_cell.length_b   1.000
_cell.length_c   1.000
_cell.angle_alpha   90.00
_cell.angle_beta   90.00
_cell.angle_gamma   90.00
#
_symmetry.space_group_name_H-M   'P 1'
#
loop_
_entity.id
_entity.type
_entity.pdbx_description
1 polymer ?
#
loop_
_entity_poly.entity_id
_entity_poly.type
_entity_poly.pdbx_seq_one_letter_code
_entity_poly.pdbx_strand_id
1 'polypeptide(L)'
;MTDATNTPAATGGKRIELTIRAVVLGCLLAVIFTAANTYLGLKVGLTFASAIPAAVISMAVLRLFKTSTIWENMTVQTVASVGGAMSSIIFVLPGLVMVGWWTGFPFWESVL
;
A
#
# COMPACT_ATOMS: atom_id res chain seq x y z
N MET A 1 17.50 34.62 24.17
CA MET A 1 16.34 35.09 23.40
C MET A 1 15.85 33.95 22.53
N THR A 2 14.82 33.27 23.02
CA THR A 2 14.17 32.09 22.45
C THR A 2 12.89 32.55 21.76
N ASP A 3 12.87 32.58 20.43
CA ASP A 3 11.64 32.75 19.64
C ASP A 3 11.59 31.67 18.57
N ALA A 4 10.98 30.53 18.92
CA ALA A 4 10.80 29.39 18.03
C ALA A 4 9.45 28.68 18.23
N THR A 5 8.38 29.39 18.60
CA THR A 5 7.09 28.72 18.90
C THR A 5 5.85 29.29 18.24
N ASN A 6 5.93 30.29 17.36
CA ASN A 6 4.73 30.74 16.64
C ASN A 6 4.59 30.05 15.27
N THR A 7 4.49 28.71 15.28
CA THR A 7 3.89 27.99 14.15
C THR A 7 2.38 28.11 14.31
N PRO A 8 1.65 28.81 13.44
CA PRO A 8 0.20 28.91 13.57
C PRO A 8 -0.39 27.50 13.50
N ALA A 9 -1.00 27.06 14.61
CA ALA A 9 -1.74 25.81 14.69
C ALA A 9 -2.77 25.80 13.56
N ALA A 10 -2.59 24.87 12.60
CA ALA A 10 -3.40 24.77 11.41
C ALA A 10 -4.89 24.71 11.78
N THR A 11 -5.59 25.81 11.44
CA THR A 11 -7.02 26.04 11.63
C THR A 11 -7.84 24.83 11.20
N GLY A 12 -8.71 24.34 12.09
CA GLY A 12 -9.56 23.17 11.91
C GLY A 12 -10.66 23.34 10.86
N GLY A 13 -10.28 23.55 9.60
CA GLY A 13 -11.16 23.28 8.47
C GLY A 13 -11.35 21.77 8.33
N LYS A 14 -12.59 21.33 8.07
CA LYS A 14 -12.99 19.93 7.89
C LYS A 14 -11.97 19.17 7.02
N ARG A 15 -11.06 18.42 7.66
CA ARG A 15 -10.02 17.66 6.98
C ARG A 15 -10.68 16.44 6.36
N ILE A 16 -10.88 16.48 5.05
CA ILE A 16 -11.41 15.33 4.31
C ILE A 16 -10.20 14.43 4.01
N GLU A 17 -9.85 13.59 4.99
CA GLU A 17 -8.69 12.68 4.93
C GLU A 17 -9.09 11.31 4.35
N LEU A 18 -10.37 10.95 4.49
CA LEU A 18 -10.94 9.67 4.09
C LEU A 18 -12.05 9.86 3.06
N THR A 19 -11.66 10.10 1.81
CA THR A 19 -12.60 10.13 0.69
C THR A 19 -12.75 8.73 0.10
N ILE A 20 -13.99 8.32 -0.21
CA ILE A 20 -14.28 7.04 -0.88
C ILE A 20 -13.44 6.87 -2.15
N ARG A 21 -13.20 7.95 -2.90
CA ARG A 21 -12.33 7.98 -4.08
C ARG A 21 -10.88 7.56 -3.76
N ALA A 22 -10.31 8.09 -2.69
CA ALA A 22 -8.95 7.77 -2.24
C ALA A 22 -8.86 6.30 -1.78
N VAL A 23 -9.89 5.82 -1.07
CA VAL A 23 -9.94 4.41 -0.65
C VAL A 23 -10.05 3.46 -1.85
N VAL A 24 -10.95 3.74 -2.79
CA VAL A 24 -11.12 2.91 -4.00
C VAL A 24 -9.83 2.88 -4.82
N LEU A 25 -9.20 4.03 -5.04
CA LEU A 25 -7.96 4.13 -5.80
C LEU A 25 -6.80 3.43 -5.07
N GLY A 26 -6.70 3.60 -3.75
CA GLY A 26 -5.74 2.91 -2.89
C GLY A 26 -5.91 1.39 -2.93
N CYS A 27 -7.14 0.88 -2.83
CA CYS A 27 -7.43 -0.56 -2.94
C CYS A 27 -7.06 -1.11 -4.32
N LEU A 28 -7.37 -0.40 -5.40
CA LEU A 28 -7.04 -0.81 -6.76
C LEU A 28 -5.52 -0.90 -6.95
N LEU A 29 -4.78 0.11 -6.49
CA LEU A 29 -3.32 0.10 -6.50
C LEU A 29 -2.75 -1.00 -5.60
N ALA A 30 -3.33 -1.23 -4.43
CA ALA A 30 -2.89 -2.28 -3.52
C ALA A 30 -2.97 -3.65 -4.22
N VAL A 31 -4.11 -3.99 -4.84
CA VAL A 31 -4.28 -5.25 -5.58
C VAL A 31 -3.25 -5.38 -6.70
N ILE A 32 -3.04 -4.31 -7.49
CA ILE A 32 -2.07 -4.31 -8.59
C ILE A 32 -0.65 -4.51 -8.06
N PHE A 33 -0.24 -3.79 -7.01
CA PHE A 33 1.10 -3.90 -6.45
C PHE A 33 1.32 -5.23 -5.73
N THR A 34 0.31 -5.78 -5.06
CA THR A 34 0.39 -7.13 -4.51
C THR A 34 0.60 -8.15 -5.62
N ALA A 35 -0.18 -8.09 -6.70
CA ALA A 35 -0.04 -9.00 -7.83
C ALA A 35 1.33 -8.84 -8.54
N ALA A 36 1.76 -7.60 -8.79
CA ALA A 36 3.03 -7.30 -9.42
C ALA A 36 4.21 -7.78 -8.57
N ASN A 37 4.23 -7.46 -7.27
CA ASN A 37 5.31 -7.89 -6.38
C ASN A 37 5.31 -9.40 -6.15
N THR A 38 4.14 -10.05 -6.08
CA THR A 38 4.03 -11.51 -6.00
C THR A 38 4.56 -12.18 -7.26
N TYR A 39 4.14 -11.71 -8.45
CA TYR A 39 4.59 -12.29 -9.71
C TYR A 39 6.08 -12.05 -9.96
N LEU A 40 6.56 -10.82 -9.75
CA LEU A 40 7.98 -10.49 -9.91
C LEU A 40 8.86 -11.19 -8.88
N GLY A 41 8.40 -11.33 -7.64
CA GLY A 41 9.14 -12.08 -6.62
C GLY A 41 9.21 -13.58 -6.92
N LEU A 42 8.15 -14.18 -7.49
CA LEU A 42 8.20 -15.58 -7.93
C LEU A 42 9.03 -15.79 -9.20
N LYS A 43 9.01 -14.83 -10.13
CA LYS A 43 9.66 -14.98 -11.44
C LYS A 43 11.12 -14.52 -11.47
N VAL A 44 11.44 -13.41 -10.80
CA VAL A 44 12.74 -12.72 -10.87
C VAL A 44 13.46 -12.73 -9.52
N GLY A 45 12.77 -13.08 -8.43
CA GLY A 45 13.35 -13.11 -7.08
C GLY A 45 13.57 -11.72 -6.47
N LEU A 46 13.19 -10.64 -7.17
CA LEU A 46 13.36 -9.26 -6.75
C LEU A 46 11.99 -8.58 -6.62
N THR A 47 11.81 -7.78 -5.56
CA THR A 47 10.62 -6.95 -5.34
C THR A 47 10.98 -5.46 -5.47
N PHE A 48 10.00 -4.64 -5.84
CA PHE A 48 10.18 -3.19 -5.97
C PHE A 48 9.38 -2.43 -4.91
N ALA A 49 9.91 -1.28 -4.49
CA ALA A 49 9.22 -0.39 -3.57
C ALA A 49 7.95 0.16 -4.22
N SER A 50 6.77 -0.26 -3.74
CA SER A 50 5.47 0.16 -4.27
C SER A 50 5.05 1.57 -3.84
N ALA A 51 5.65 2.11 -2.78
CA ALA A 51 5.26 3.41 -2.21
C ALA A 51 5.57 4.61 -3.12
N ILE A 52 6.68 4.57 -3.87
CA ILE A 52 7.11 5.64 -4.78
C ILE A 52 6.15 5.74 -5.98
N PRO A 53 5.91 4.66 -6.76
CA PRO A 53 4.96 4.73 -7.86
C PRO A 53 3.53 4.97 -7.38
N ALA A 54 3.12 4.45 -6.21
CA ALA A 54 1.80 4.72 -5.65
C ALA A 54 1.56 6.22 -5.39
N ALA A 55 2.54 6.91 -4.79
CA ALA A 55 2.45 8.35 -4.55
C ALA A 55 2.39 9.16 -5.85
N VAL A 56 3.17 8.77 -6.88
CA VAL A 56 3.19 9.43 -8.19
C VAL A 56 1.87 9.24 -8.94
N ILE A 57 1.34 8.01 -8.97
CA ILE A 57 0.06 7.69 -9.61
C ILE A 57 -1.08 8.44 -8.90
N SER A 58 -1.05 8.44 -7.56
CA SER A 58 -2.04 9.15 -6.77
C SER A 58 -2.01 10.65 -7.07
N MET A 59 -0.83 11.29 -7.13
CA MET A 59 -0.71 12.70 -7.48
C MET A 59 -1.14 12.99 -8.93
N ALA A 60 -0.85 12.09 -9.87
CA ALA A 60 -1.23 12.24 -11.27
C ALA A 60 -2.75 12.14 -11.48
N VAL A 61 -3.40 11.15 -10.86
CA VAL A 61 -4.85 10.96 -10.98
C VAL A 61 -5.63 12.02 -10.22
N LEU A 62 -5.15 12.41 -9.03
CA LEU A 62 -5.75 13.48 -8.24
C LEU A 62 -5.58 14.85 -8.89
N ARG A 63 -4.53 15.10 -9.69
CA ARG A 63 -4.39 16.35 -10.46
C ARG A 63 -5.49 16.54 -11.51
N LEU A 64 -6.17 15.48 -11.93
CA LEU A 64 -7.32 15.55 -12.84
C LEU A 64 -8.61 16.04 -12.14
N PHE A 65 -8.68 15.91 -10.82
CA PHE A 65 -9.81 16.37 -10.01
C PHE A 65 -9.39 17.59 -9.18
N LYS A 66 -9.93 18.76 -9.50
CA LYS A 66 -9.59 20.09 -8.94
C LYS A 66 -9.86 20.26 -7.42
N THR A 67 -10.16 19.17 -6.68
CA THR A 67 -10.54 19.13 -5.26
C THR A 67 -9.65 18.18 -4.45
N SER A 68 -8.51 17.79 -4.99
CA SER A 68 -7.67 16.79 -4.35
C SER A 68 -6.77 17.38 -3.27
N THR A 69 -6.78 16.77 -2.09
CA THR A 69 -6.03 17.25 -0.93
C THR A 69 -4.80 16.37 -0.69
N ILE A 70 -3.70 16.95 -0.18
CA ILE A 70 -2.47 16.21 0.16
C ILE A 70 -2.77 15.01 1.10
N TRP A 71 -3.77 15.15 1.96
CA TRP A 71 -4.25 14.11 2.88
C TRP A 71 -4.81 12.86 2.17
N GLU A 72 -5.56 13.03 1.07
CA GLU A 72 -6.07 11.89 0.29
C GLU A 72 -4.93 11.10 -0.35
N ASN A 73 -3.90 11.81 -0.81
CA ASN A 73 -2.73 11.20 -1.42
C ASN A 73 -1.94 10.35 -0.43
N MET A 74 -1.86 10.81 0.83
CA MET A 74 -1.25 10.03 1.92
C MET A 74 -2.04 8.76 2.21
N THR A 75 -3.38 8.84 2.25
CA THR A 75 -4.24 7.65 2.44
C THR A 75 -4.03 6.62 1.32
N VAL A 76 -4.05 7.04 0.04
CA VAL A 76 -3.78 6.15 -1.10
C VAL A 76 -2.40 5.50 -1.00
N GLN A 77 -1.38 6.31 -0.70
CA GLN A 77 0.01 5.84 -0.58
C GLN A 77 0.16 4.79 0.52
N THR A 78 -0.44 5.00 1.69
CA THR A 78 -0.40 4.04 2.80
C THR A 78 -1.06 2.72 2.41
N VAL A 79 -2.27 2.76 1.84
CA VAL A 79 -3.00 1.55 1.44
C VAL A 79 -2.23 0.77 0.36
N ALA A 80 -1.72 1.46 -0.65
CA ALA A 80 -0.95 0.84 -1.73
C ALA A 80 0.40 0.26 -1.25
N SER A 81 1.08 0.95 -0.32
CA SER A 81 2.33 0.47 0.27
C SER A 81 2.11 -0.77 1.12
N VAL A 82 1.04 -0.83 1.90
CA VAL A 82 0.68 -2.02 2.69
C VAL A 82 0.38 -3.19 1.77
N GLY A 83 -0.36 -2.98 0.68
CA GLY A 83 -0.62 -4.02 -0.33
C GLY A 83 0.68 -4.61 -0.92
N GLY A 84 1.63 -3.75 -1.25
CA GLY A 84 2.95 -4.17 -1.72
C GLY A 84 3.82 -4.87 -0.66
N ALA A 85 3.60 -4.61 0.64
CA ALA A 85 4.30 -5.30 1.72
C ALA A 85 3.72 -6.70 2.01
N MET A 86 2.40 -6.86 1.85
CA MET A 86 1.71 -8.16 2.04
C MET A 86 2.17 -9.23 1.04
N SER A 87 2.75 -8.86 -0.11
CA SER A 87 3.31 -9.84 -1.05
C SER A 87 4.56 -10.56 -0.52
N SER A 88 5.14 -10.14 0.61
CA SER A 88 6.30 -10.82 1.23
C SER A 88 6.04 -12.29 1.58
N ILE A 89 4.78 -12.71 1.64
CA ILE A 89 4.40 -14.12 1.87
C ILE A 89 4.97 -15.07 0.81
N ILE A 90 5.29 -14.57 -0.39
CA ILE A 90 5.98 -15.35 -1.44
C ILE A 90 7.37 -15.83 -1.04
N PHE A 91 8.01 -15.18 -0.07
CA PHE A 91 9.30 -15.62 0.47
C PHE A 91 9.14 -16.56 1.66
N VAL A 92 8.04 -16.42 2.40
CA VAL A 92 7.75 -17.23 3.59
C VAL A 92 7.29 -18.63 3.21
N LEU A 93 6.39 -18.76 2.23
CA LEU A 93 5.84 -20.06 1.81
C LEU A 93 6.92 -21.06 1.35
N PRO A 94 7.86 -20.71 0.45
CA PRO A 94 8.94 -21.61 0.05
C PRO A 94 9.86 -21.96 1.22
N GLY A 95 10.14 -21.00 2.12
CA GLY A 95 10.94 -21.23 3.32
C GLY A 95 10.30 -22.26 4.26
N LEU A 96 9.00 -22.17 4.51
CA LEU A 96 8.28 -23.12 5.35
C LEU A 96 8.25 -24.53 4.75
N VAL A 97 8.13 -24.63 3.42
CA VAL A 97 8.19 -25.90 2.69
C VAL A 97 9.58 -26.52 2.77
N MET A 98 10.65 -25.74 2.58
CA MET A 98 12.04 -26.22 2.66
C MET A 98 12.43 -26.70 4.07
N VAL A 99 11.92 -26.06 5.12
CA VAL A 99 12.14 -26.47 6.52
C VAL A 99 11.37 -27.74 6.88
N GLY A 100 10.46 -28.22 6.01
CA GLY A 100 9.69 -29.44 6.23
C GLY A 100 8.55 -29.29 7.24
N TRP A 101 8.27 -28.07 7.70
CA TRP A 101 7.13 -27.75 8.57
C TRP A 101 5.81 -27.68 7.80
N TRP A 102 5.85 -27.48 6.47
CA TRP A 102 4.67 -27.47 5.60
C TRP A 102 4.67 -28.66 4.63
N THR A 103 4.40 -29.87 5.11
CA THR A 103 4.42 -31.11 4.30
C THR A 103 3.05 -31.64 3.89
N GLY A 104 1.97 -31.10 4.48
CA GLY A 104 0.59 -31.37 4.06
C GLY A 104 -0.16 -30.07 3.90
N PHE A 105 -0.64 -29.77 2.69
CA PHE A 105 -1.62 -28.71 2.46
C PHE A 105 -3.00 -29.38 2.47
N PRO A 106 -3.74 -29.42 3.60
CA PRO A 106 -5.12 -29.91 3.61
C PRO A 106 -5.99 -28.87 2.90
N PHE A 107 -5.94 -28.91 1.56
CA PHE A 107 -6.60 -27.97 0.67
C PHE A 107 -8.11 -27.89 0.96
N TRP A 108 -8.69 -28.99 1.42
CA TRP A 108 -10.12 -29.07 1.78
C TRP A 108 -10.50 -28.51 3.15
N GLU A 109 -9.59 -28.44 4.12
CA GLU A 109 -9.89 -27.74 5.38
C GLU A 109 -9.63 -26.24 5.30
N SER A 110 -8.79 -25.80 4.35
CA SER A 110 -8.45 -24.37 4.21
C SER A 110 -9.45 -23.58 3.36
N VAL A 111 -10.29 -24.27 2.57
CA VAL A 111 -11.27 -23.65 1.65
C VAL A 111 -12.71 -23.72 2.19
N LEU A 112 -12.98 -24.60 3.16
CA LEU A 112 -14.29 -24.79 3.78
C LEU A 112 -14.39 -24.00 5.09
#